data_AF-A0A2H9LI34-F1
#
_entry.id   AF-A0A2H9LI34-F1
#
_cell.length_a   1.000
_cell.length_b   1.000
_cell.length_c   1.000
_cell.angle_alpha   90.00
_cell.angle_beta   90.00
_cell.angle_gamma   90.00
#
_symmetry.space_group_name_H-M   'P 1'
#
loop_
_entity.id
_entity.type
_entity.pdbx_description
1 polymer ?
#
loop_
_entity_poly.entity_id
_entity_poly.type
_entity_poly.pdbx_seq_one_letter_code
_entity_poly.pdbx_strand_id
1 'polypeptide(L)'
;MGKIICGEKEIVVPGDIIASGMDFIPGMGTFREGESVIASKLGMVNISGSLIKLIPLSGKYVPKLGDVIICKVIDVSLSGWRVDTNSAYSAMLSMKDASSRFISRGADLTRYFKVGEYMMTKIINVTSQRLVDITMKGPGLRKLSDGIVISVNPSKVPRIIGKNGSMVTMVKRATNCNIAVGQNGLVWIQGSPKDEVKAIAAIRKIENEAHISGLTERMEKELGYDSSKYENQPLEEQQPGEEGYHDDNYQPQEERQFERPMHSFHERREYGRPDSRGRFDTGRGERSDRGRRYSEHREESSSYTEKSEGNESRPGAEPEGSPKQEQNHNNSEKQ
;
A
#
# COMPACT_ATOMS: atom_id res chain seq x y z
N MET A 1 6.77 -34.67 -16.31
CA MET A 1 5.79 -34.22 -15.29
C MET A 1 6.52 -33.45 -14.23
N GLY A 2 6.02 -32.28 -13.86
CA GLY A 2 6.57 -31.54 -12.73
C GLY A 2 6.47 -32.31 -11.41
N LYS A 3 7.47 -32.15 -10.55
CA LYS A 3 7.55 -32.73 -9.21
C LYS A 3 7.72 -31.61 -8.18
N ILE A 4 6.88 -31.62 -7.15
CA ILE A 4 7.05 -30.76 -5.97
C ILE A 4 8.09 -31.43 -5.06
N ILE A 5 9.09 -30.65 -4.63
CA ILE A 5 10.18 -31.11 -3.77
C ILE A 5 9.93 -30.68 -2.32
N CYS A 6 9.55 -29.40 -2.11
CA CYS A 6 9.17 -28.88 -0.80
C CYS A 6 7.64 -28.78 -0.69
N GLY A 7 7.10 -29.28 0.42
CA GLY A 7 5.67 -29.37 0.67
C GLY A 7 5.01 -28.03 0.99
N GLU A 8 3.67 -27.99 0.95
CA GLU A 8 2.91 -26.83 1.40
C GLU A 8 3.18 -26.56 2.89
N LYS A 9 3.33 -25.28 3.27
CA LYS A 9 3.66 -24.79 4.62
C LYS A 9 5.05 -25.15 5.15
N GLU A 10 5.91 -25.74 4.32
CA GLU A 10 7.31 -25.97 4.67
C GLU A 10 8.08 -24.65 4.69
N ILE A 11 9.04 -24.52 5.61
CA ILE A 11 9.92 -23.35 5.69
C ILE A 11 11.12 -23.61 4.80
N VAL A 12 11.41 -22.66 3.91
CA VAL A 12 12.53 -22.72 2.96
C VAL A 12 13.44 -21.51 3.11
N VAL A 13 14.71 -21.70 2.80
CA VAL A 13 15.74 -20.66 2.77
C VAL A 13 16.08 -20.28 1.32
N PRO A 14 16.69 -19.10 1.07
CA PRO A 14 17.12 -18.74 -0.27
C PRO A 14 18.05 -19.80 -0.86
N GLY A 15 17.78 -20.23 -2.09
CA GLY A 15 18.52 -21.28 -2.79
C GLY A 15 17.86 -22.66 -2.76
N ASP A 16 16.87 -22.89 -1.90
CA ASP A 16 16.14 -24.16 -1.87
C ASP A 16 15.30 -24.36 -3.12
N ILE A 17 15.34 -25.57 -3.68
CA ILE A 17 14.52 -25.97 -4.83
C ILE A 17 13.16 -26.43 -4.32
N ILE A 18 12.10 -25.68 -4.64
CA ILE A 18 10.74 -25.94 -4.17
C ILE A 18 10.04 -26.95 -5.09
N ALA A 19 10.24 -26.82 -6.40
CA ALA A 19 9.66 -27.73 -7.39
C ALA A 19 10.53 -27.78 -8.65
N SER A 20 10.39 -28.87 -9.39
CA SER A 20 11.03 -29.09 -10.69
C SER A 20 9.97 -29.32 -11.75
N GLY A 21 10.15 -28.74 -12.93
CA GLY A 21 9.25 -28.84 -14.08
C GLY A 21 8.66 -27.50 -14.53
N MET A 22 8.24 -27.47 -15.80
CA MET A 22 7.69 -26.26 -16.43
C MET A 22 6.22 -26.01 -16.10
N ASP A 23 5.55 -27.00 -15.48
CA ASP A 23 4.13 -26.94 -15.11
C ASP A 23 3.84 -25.95 -13.97
N PHE A 24 4.88 -25.54 -13.23
CA PHE A 24 4.76 -24.61 -12.10
C PHE A 24 5.04 -23.16 -12.51
N ILE A 25 4.39 -22.20 -11.88
CA ILE A 25 4.59 -20.77 -12.14
C ILE A 25 5.24 -20.17 -10.90
N PRO A 26 6.45 -19.58 -11.01
CA PRO A 26 7.08 -18.88 -9.89
C PRO A 26 6.28 -17.61 -9.58
N GLY A 27 5.84 -17.50 -8.33
CA GLY A 27 5.16 -16.35 -7.77
C GLY A 27 6.08 -15.49 -6.91
N MET A 28 5.48 -14.78 -5.95
CA MET A 28 6.22 -13.88 -5.07
C MET A 28 7.23 -14.65 -4.20
N GLY A 29 8.50 -14.24 -4.25
CA GLY A 29 9.55 -14.87 -3.43
C GLY A 29 10.13 -16.15 -4.00
N THR A 30 9.78 -16.48 -5.23
CA THR A 30 10.40 -17.56 -5.99
C THR A 30 10.87 -17.02 -7.33
N PHE A 31 11.80 -17.73 -7.96
CA PHE A 31 12.23 -17.47 -9.32
C PHE A 31 12.49 -18.81 -10.02
N ARG A 32 12.58 -18.77 -11.35
CA ARG A 32 12.88 -19.94 -12.15
C ARG A 32 14.33 -19.88 -12.61
N GLU A 33 15.01 -21.02 -12.49
CA GLU A 33 16.32 -21.27 -13.07
C GLU A 33 16.28 -22.63 -13.77
N GLY A 34 16.37 -22.62 -15.10
CA GLY A 34 16.11 -23.80 -15.92
C GLY A 34 14.72 -24.39 -15.68
N GLU A 35 14.66 -25.66 -15.31
CA GLU A 35 13.40 -26.35 -14.94
C GLU A 35 13.05 -26.23 -13.45
N SER A 36 13.91 -25.61 -12.63
CA SER A 36 13.72 -25.53 -11.18
C SER A 36 13.04 -24.23 -10.77
N VAL A 37 12.12 -24.32 -9.80
CA VAL A 37 11.55 -23.20 -9.06
C VAL A 37 12.29 -23.09 -7.73
N ILE A 38 12.98 -21.98 -7.53
CA ILE A 38 13.91 -21.77 -6.41
C ILE A 38 13.38 -20.66 -5.50
N ALA A 39 13.58 -20.82 -4.19
CA ALA A 39 13.30 -19.80 -3.19
C ALA A 39 14.30 -18.62 -3.28
N SER A 40 13.81 -17.37 -3.32
CA SER A 40 14.69 -16.17 -3.26
C SER A 40 14.79 -15.54 -1.88
N LYS A 41 13.95 -15.98 -0.92
CA LYS A 41 13.89 -15.40 0.43
C LYS A 41 13.45 -16.45 1.45
N LEU A 42 13.80 -16.22 2.72
CA LEU A 42 13.28 -17.01 3.83
C LEU A 42 11.75 -16.88 3.90
N GLY A 43 11.05 -18.00 3.82
CA GLY A 43 9.60 -17.98 3.77
C GLY A 43 8.96 -19.35 3.92
N MET A 44 7.65 -19.34 4.09
CA MET A 44 6.82 -20.53 4.09
C MET A 44 6.24 -20.76 2.70
N VAL A 45 6.36 -21.98 2.18
CA VAL A 45 5.86 -22.37 0.87
C VAL A 45 4.33 -22.34 0.86
N ASN A 46 3.75 -21.69 -0.15
CA ASN A 46 2.32 -21.70 -0.42
C ASN A 46 2.09 -22.08 -1.88
N ILE A 47 1.43 -23.22 -2.07
CA ILE A 47 1.15 -23.80 -3.38
C ILE A 47 -0.35 -23.60 -3.64
N SER A 48 -0.68 -22.87 -4.71
CA SER A 48 -2.06 -22.61 -5.13
C SER A 48 -2.23 -23.05 -6.58
N GLY A 49 -2.65 -24.30 -6.79
CA GLY A 49 -2.66 -24.92 -8.11
C GLY A 49 -1.23 -25.03 -8.67
N SER A 50 -0.97 -24.42 -9.82
CA SER A 50 0.38 -24.36 -10.42
C SER A 50 1.24 -23.21 -9.89
N LEU A 51 0.66 -22.23 -9.17
CA LEU A 51 1.38 -21.07 -8.66
C LEU A 51 2.10 -21.40 -7.35
N ILE A 52 3.42 -21.22 -7.32
CA ILE A 52 4.25 -21.42 -6.13
C ILE A 52 4.77 -20.06 -5.63
N LYS A 53 4.36 -19.65 -4.44
CA LYS A 53 4.80 -18.40 -3.80
C LYS A 53 5.29 -18.65 -2.38
N LEU A 54 6.11 -17.74 -1.87
CA LEU A 54 6.54 -17.73 -0.48
C LEU A 54 5.78 -16.68 0.32
N ILE A 55 5.32 -17.08 1.50
CA ILE A 55 4.89 -16.16 2.55
C ILE A 55 6.14 -15.78 3.35
N PRO A 56 6.64 -14.54 3.24
CA PRO A 56 7.90 -14.15 3.89
C PRO A 56 7.73 -14.13 5.41
N LEU A 57 8.68 -14.76 6.12
CA LEU A 57 8.69 -14.76 7.59
C LEU A 57 9.26 -13.47 8.18
N SER A 58 10.02 -12.71 7.39
CA SER A 58 10.61 -11.42 7.73
C SER A 58 10.71 -10.53 6.50
N GLY A 59 10.95 -9.24 6.71
CA GLY A 59 11.20 -8.27 5.64
C GLY A 59 10.45 -6.96 5.84
N LYS A 60 10.77 -6.00 4.97
CA LYS A 60 10.03 -4.74 4.85
C LYS A 60 8.73 -4.96 4.09
N TYR A 61 7.80 -4.02 4.28
CA TYR A 61 6.55 -4.00 3.52
C TYR A 61 6.83 -3.86 2.02
N VAL A 62 6.07 -4.59 1.20
CA VAL A 62 6.11 -4.45 -0.26
C VAL A 62 4.73 -3.95 -0.69
N PRO A 63 4.64 -2.72 -1.24
CA PRO A 63 3.38 -2.13 -1.68
C PRO A 63 2.61 -3.03 -2.64
N LYS A 64 1.31 -3.19 -2.39
CA LYS A 64 0.38 -3.90 -3.28
C LYS A 64 -0.83 -3.04 -3.59
N LEU A 65 -1.35 -3.21 -4.79
CA LEU A 65 -2.59 -2.58 -5.20
C LEU A 65 -3.71 -2.91 -4.21
N GLY A 66 -4.43 -1.89 -3.75
CA GLY A 66 -5.57 -2.03 -2.86
C GLY A 66 -5.26 -2.06 -1.37
N ASP A 67 -3.98 -2.17 -0.97
CA ASP A 67 -3.61 -2.14 0.43
C ASP A 67 -3.92 -0.77 1.05
N VAL A 68 -4.48 -0.80 2.27
CA VAL A 68 -4.66 0.38 3.11
C VAL A 68 -3.46 0.51 4.03
N ILE A 69 -2.79 1.66 3.97
CA ILE A 69 -1.53 1.93 4.66
C ILE A 69 -1.56 3.29 5.36
N ILE A 70 -0.74 3.41 6.40
CA ILE A 70 -0.50 4.71 7.04
C ILE A 70 0.79 5.28 6.47
N CYS A 71 0.79 6.53 6.03
CA CYS A 71 1.97 7.17 5.45
C CYS A 71 2.30 8.47 6.17
N LYS A 72 3.56 8.89 6.09
CA LYS A 72 4.03 10.19 6.58
C LYS A 72 4.38 11.10 5.41
N VAL A 73 3.91 12.34 5.41
CA VAL A 73 4.32 13.33 4.40
C VAL A 73 5.80 13.67 4.60
N ILE A 74 6.60 13.49 3.57
CA ILE A 74 8.03 13.84 3.58
C ILE A 74 8.34 15.09 2.76
N ASP A 75 7.52 15.38 1.74
CA ASP A 75 7.72 16.55 0.89
C ASP A 75 6.39 17.01 0.26
N VAL A 76 6.30 18.32 -0.03
CA VAL A 76 5.15 18.97 -0.67
C VAL A 76 5.64 19.63 -1.96
N SER A 77 5.15 19.15 -3.09
CA SER A 77 5.50 19.66 -4.42
C SER A 77 4.33 20.43 -5.04
N LEU A 78 4.55 21.09 -6.18
CA LEU A 78 3.49 21.79 -6.92
C LEU A 78 2.38 20.85 -7.44
N SER A 79 2.67 19.56 -7.63
CA SER A 79 1.77 18.59 -8.23
C SER A 79 1.12 17.63 -7.22
N GLY A 80 1.53 17.67 -5.96
CA GLY A 80 1.04 16.79 -4.90
C GLY A 80 2.06 16.56 -3.78
N TRP A 81 1.82 15.51 -3.00
CA TRP A 81 2.62 15.19 -1.81
C TRP A 81 3.42 13.92 -2.04
N ARG A 82 4.70 13.96 -1.67
CA ARG A 82 5.51 12.75 -1.55
C ARG A 82 5.40 12.23 -0.13
N VAL A 83 5.15 10.94 0.00
CA VAL A 83 4.94 10.31 1.31
C VAL A 83 5.87 9.11 1.51
N ASP A 84 6.31 8.91 2.75
CA ASP A 84 6.96 7.70 3.21
C ASP A 84 5.91 6.64 3.55
N THR A 85 6.07 5.46 2.96
CA THR A 85 5.17 4.30 3.13
C THR A 85 5.72 3.25 4.10
N ASN A 86 6.82 3.52 4.82
CA ASN A 86 7.54 2.55 5.63
C ASN A 86 8.00 1.31 4.82
N SER A 87 8.34 1.54 3.55
CA SER A 87 8.89 0.54 2.63
C SER A 87 10.16 1.07 1.97
N ALA A 88 10.73 0.30 1.04
CA ALA A 88 11.83 0.80 0.21
C ALA A 88 11.39 1.87 -0.81
N TYR A 89 10.08 2.07 -1.00
CA TYR A 89 9.51 2.94 -2.02
C TYR A 89 8.65 4.03 -1.40
N SER A 90 8.95 5.29 -1.73
CA SER A 90 8.03 6.40 -1.44
C SER A 90 6.82 6.35 -2.38
N ALA A 91 5.70 6.92 -1.95
CA ALA A 91 4.51 7.05 -2.79
C ALA A 91 4.21 8.52 -3.12
N MET A 92 3.42 8.73 -4.17
CA MET A 92 2.92 10.03 -4.58
C MET A 92 1.41 10.12 -4.36
N LEU A 93 0.97 11.17 -3.68
CA LEU A 93 -0.43 11.57 -3.57
C LEU A 93 -0.67 12.74 -4.52
N SER A 94 -1.45 12.51 -5.57
CA SER A 94 -1.79 13.55 -6.53
C SER A 94 -2.83 14.52 -5.95
N MET A 95 -2.86 15.78 -6.42
CA MET A 95 -3.92 16.73 -6.06
C MET A 95 -5.33 16.20 -6.36
N LYS A 96 -5.48 15.39 -7.42
CA LYS A 96 -6.76 14.80 -7.80
C LYS A 96 -7.23 13.77 -6.78
N ASP A 97 -6.30 13.09 -6.11
CA ASP A 97 -6.58 11.97 -5.21
C ASP A 97 -6.55 12.35 -3.73
N ALA A 98 -6.09 13.56 -3.41
CA ALA A 98 -5.96 14.05 -2.04
C ALA A 98 -7.29 14.50 -1.41
N SER A 99 -8.24 14.99 -2.21
CA SER A 99 -9.54 15.47 -1.73
C SER A 99 -10.65 15.11 -2.72
N SER A 100 -11.88 15.00 -2.21
CA SER A 100 -13.09 14.92 -3.04
C SER A 100 -13.38 16.25 -3.74
N ARG A 101 -12.96 17.37 -3.15
CA ARG A 101 -13.12 18.72 -3.71
C ARG A 101 -12.00 19.04 -4.71
N PHE A 102 -12.33 19.85 -5.71
CA PHE A 102 -11.35 20.32 -6.69
C PHE A 102 -10.33 21.25 -6.02
N ILE A 103 -9.04 20.96 -6.23
CA ILE A 103 -7.93 21.81 -5.79
C ILE A 103 -7.42 22.56 -7.03
N SER A 104 -7.51 23.89 -6.99
CA SER A 104 -7.02 24.76 -8.08
C SER A 104 -5.52 24.62 -8.28
N ARG A 105 -5.07 24.66 -9.53
CA ARG A 105 -3.64 24.66 -9.86
C ARG A 105 -3.01 25.95 -9.31
N GLY A 106 -1.94 25.80 -8.52
CA GLY A 106 -1.27 26.93 -7.83
C GLY A 106 -1.81 27.21 -6.43
N ALA A 107 -2.76 26.43 -5.92
CA ALA A 107 -3.14 26.48 -4.51
C ALA A 107 -1.98 26.06 -3.60
N ASP A 108 -1.92 26.66 -2.41
CA ASP A 108 -0.97 26.27 -1.38
C ASP A 108 -1.37 24.91 -0.79
N LEU A 109 -0.66 23.85 -1.23
CA LEU A 109 -0.92 22.47 -0.84
C LEU A 109 -0.59 22.19 0.64
N THR A 110 0.22 23.04 1.26
CA THR A 110 0.61 22.94 2.68
C THR A 110 -0.60 23.07 3.62
N ARG A 111 -1.71 23.64 3.14
CA ARG A 111 -2.95 23.78 3.89
C ARG A 111 -3.67 22.45 4.12
N TYR A 112 -3.50 21.50 3.20
CA TYR A 112 -4.12 20.18 3.30
C TYR A 112 -3.22 19.21 4.07
N PHE A 113 -1.97 19.06 3.64
CA PHE A 113 -1.02 18.20 4.33
C PHE A 113 0.34 18.86 4.43
N LYS A 114 0.86 18.92 5.65
CA LYS A 114 2.18 19.46 5.97
C LYS A 114 3.20 18.34 6.09
N VAL A 115 4.46 18.67 5.82
CA VAL A 115 5.58 17.75 6.08
C VAL A 115 5.55 17.32 7.55
N GLY A 116 5.69 16.02 7.78
CA GLY A 116 5.64 15.43 9.12
C GLY A 116 4.30 14.84 9.51
N GLU A 117 3.21 15.19 8.82
CA GLU A 117 1.87 14.69 9.15
C GLU A 117 1.64 13.26 8.66
N TYR A 118 0.73 12.55 9.35
CA TYR A 118 0.35 11.18 9.02
C TYR A 118 -1.04 11.10 8.42
N MET A 119 -1.25 10.12 7.54
CA MET A 119 -2.53 9.89 6.87
C MET A 119 -2.77 8.40 6.64
N MET A 120 -4.04 7.99 6.68
CA MET A 120 -4.49 6.68 6.25
C MET A 120 -4.93 6.77 4.79
N THR A 121 -4.26 5.99 3.93
CA THR A 121 -4.37 6.05 2.47
C THR A 121 -4.56 4.67 1.89
N LYS A 122 -4.99 4.59 0.63
CA LYS A 122 -5.07 3.34 -0.12
C LYS A 122 -4.18 3.40 -1.36
N ILE A 123 -3.47 2.32 -1.65
CA ILE A 123 -2.68 2.20 -2.88
C ILE A 123 -3.60 1.95 -4.07
N ILE A 124 -3.53 2.82 -5.08
CA ILE A 124 -4.34 2.74 -6.31
C ILE A 124 -3.55 2.26 -7.52
N ASN A 125 -2.23 2.35 -7.47
CA ASN A 125 -1.38 1.90 -8.57
C ASN A 125 0.02 1.56 -8.05
N VAL A 126 0.61 0.52 -8.63
CA VAL A 126 2.02 0.16 -8.44
C VAL A 126 2.57 -0.20 -9.81
N THR A 127 3.46 0.63 -10.34
CA THR A 127 4.06 0.41 -11.66
C THR A 127 5.11 -0.70 -11.62
N SER A 128 5.53 -1.19 -12.79
CA SER A 128 6.63 -2.16 -12.92
C SER A 128 7.95 -1.63 -12.33
N GLN A 129 8.16 -0.32 -12.37
CA GLN A 129 9.29 0.39 -11.78
C GLN A 129 9.12 0.69 -10.28
N ARG A 130 8.06 0.15 -9.64
CA ARG A 130 7.76 0.35 -8.21
C ARG A 130 7.47 1.80 -7.84
N LEU A 131 6.96 2.59 -8.78
CA LEU A 131 6.32 3.87 -8.46
C LEU A 131 4.93 3.57 -7.89
N VAL A 132 4.63 4.16 -6.73
CA VAL A 132 3.41 3.89 -5.98
C VAL A 132 2.55 5.15 -5.97
N ASP A 133 1.32 5.03 -6.47
CA ASP A 133 0.33 6.09 -6.37
C ASP A 133 -0.69 5.72 -5.29
N ILE A 134 -1.04 6.70 -4.47
CA ILE A 134 -1.99 6.55 -3.37
C ILE A 134 -3.16 7.51 -3.52
N THR A 135 -4.27 7.16 -2.87
CA THR A 135 -5.46 8.00 -2.78
C THR A 135 -5.90 8.18 -1.33
N MET A 136 -6.52 9.33 -1.08
CA MET A 136 -7.27 9.65 0.13
C MET A 136 -8.78 9.52 -0.09
N LYS A 137 -9.22 9.12 -1.30
CA LYS A 137 -10.63 8.92 -1.61
C LYS A 137 -11.07 7.51 -1.25
N GLY A 138 -11.98 7.41 -0.29
CA GLY A 138 -12.62 6.15 0.06
C GLY A 138 -12.99 6.08 1.54
N PRO A 139 -13.78 5.06 1.90
CA PRO A 139 -14.18 4.85 3.29
C PRO A 139 -12.95 4.60 4.17
N GLY A 140 -12.95 5.23 5.35
CA GLY A 140 -11.90 5.06 6.35
C GLY A 140 -10.57 5.77 6.06
N LEU A 141 -10.40 6.39 4.89
CA LEU A 141 -9.21 7.15 4.54
C LEU A 141 -9.33 8.57 5.09
N ARG A 142 -8.35 8.99 5.89
CA ARG A 142 -8.39 10.28 6.58
C ARG A 142 -7.00 10.72 7.02
N LYS A 143 -6.87 12.02 7.31
CA LYS A 143 -5.71 12.52 8.05
C LYS A 143 -5.74 11.94 9.46
N LEU A 144 -4.57 11.60 9.97
CA LEU A 144 -4.40 11.13 11.33
C LEU A 144 -3.81 12.28 12.14
N SER A 145 -4.69 12.99 12.85
CA SER A 145 -4.31 14.01 13.82
C SER A 145 -4.38 13.44 15.23
N ASP A 146 -3.46 13.88 16.07
CA ASP A 146 -3.37 13.51 17.49
C ASP A 146 -3.12 12.01 17.72
N GLY A 147 -2.55 11.67 18.88
CA GLY A 147 -2.14 10.29 19.20
C GLY A 147 -0.74 9.90 18.72
N ILE A 148 -0.45 8.61 18.79
CA ILE A 148 0.89 8.03 18.64
C ILE A 148 0.91 7.04 17.48
N VAL A 149 1.97 7.11 16.66
CA VAL A 149 2.25 6.13 15.61
C VAL A 149 3.40 5.23 16.04
N ILE A 150 3.18 3.92 16.03
CA ILE A 150 4.22 2.91 16.28
C ILE A 150 4.47 2.07 15.03
N SER A 151 5.71 1.59 14.87
CA SER A 151 6.05 0.63 13.82
C SER A 151 6.13 -0.78 14.39
N VAL A 152 5.46 -1.72 13.72
CA VAL A 152 5.51 -3.17 13.92
C VAL A 152 6.03 -3.86 12.65
N ASN A 153 6.44 -5.11 12.77
CA ASN A 153 6.84 -5.91 11.62
C ASN A 153 5.63 -6.15 10.68
N PRO A 154 5.70 -5.78 9.39
CA PRO A 154 4.62 -5.97 8.43
C PRO A 154 4.14 -7.42 8.32
N SER A 155 5.04 -8.41 8.47
CA SER A 155 4.67 -9.84 8.47
C SER A 155 3.78 -10.25 9.65
N LYS A 156 3.71 -9.45 10.73
CA LYS A 156 2.89 -9.70 11.92
C LYS A 156 1.58 -8.92 11.91
N VAL A 157 1.38 -7.98 10.99
CA VAL A 157 0.16 -7.17 10.88
C VAL A 157 -1.13 -8.00 10.78
N PRO A 158 -1.22 -9.07 9.94
CA PRO A 158 -2.43 -9.89 9.88
C PRO A 158 -2.79 -10.52 11.22
N ARG A 159 -1.78 -10.83 12.05
CA ARG A 159 -1.98 -11.40 13.39
C ARG A 159 -2.47 -10.36 14.39
N ILE A 160 -2.00 -9.11 14.29
CA ILE A 160 -2.45 -7.98 15.12
C ILE A 160 -3.91 -7.62 14.80
N ILE A 161 -4.30 -7.66 13.52
CA ILE A 161 -5.69 -7.44 13.10
C ILE A 161 -6.58 -8.60 13.61
N GLY A 162 -6.10 -9.84 13.47
CA GLY A 162 -6.86 -11.03 13.83
C GLY A 162 -7.91 -11.39 12.76
N LYS A 163 -8.56 -12.54 12.94
CA LYS A 163 -9.59 -13.02 12.00
C LYS A 163 -10.76 -12.03 12.00
N ASN A 164 -11.10 -11.48 10.84
CA ASN A 164 -12.14 -10.44 10.67
C ASN A 164 -11.97 -9.22 11.58
N GLY A 165 -10.74 -8.89 11.99
CA GLY A 165 -10.51 -7.75 12.88
C GLY A 165 -10.82 -8.00 14.35
N SER A 166 -11.01 -9.24 14.80
CA SER A 166 -11.39 -9.55 16.18
C SER A 166 -10.37 -9.06 17.22
N MET A 167 -9.07 -9.26 16.94
CA MET A 167 -7.99 -8.93 17.87
C MET A 167 -7.86 -7.40 18.04
N VAL A 168 -7.82 -6.66 16.93
CA VAL A 168 -7.74 -5.19 17.01
C VAL A 168 -9.00 -4.59 17.63
N THR A 169 -10.19 -5.15 17.37
CA THR A 169 -11.44 -4.68 17.97
C THR A 169 -11.47 -4.93 19.48
N MET A 170 -10.98 -6.08 19.93
CA MET A 170 -10.82 -6.38 21.35
C MET A 170 -9.90 -5.36 22.02
N VAL A 171 -8.73 -5.09 21.46
CA VAL A 171 -7.79 -4.11 22.03
C VAL A 171 -8.42 -2.72 22.07
N LYS A 172 -9.08 -2.27 20.99
CA LYS A 172 -9.81 -0.99 20.95
C LYS A 172 -10.82 -0.87 22.09
N ARG A 173 -11.66 -1.90 22.28
CA ARG A 173 -12.71 -1.89 23.32
C ARG A 173 -12.13 -1.97 24.72
N ALA A 174 -11.08 -2.76 24.93
CA ALA A 174 -10.45 -2.92 26.23
C ALA A 174 -9.68 -1.68 26.69
N THR A 175 -9.07 -0.93 25.75
CA THR A 175 -8.32 0.29 26.06
C THR A 175 -9.11 1.56 25.77
N ASN A 176 -10.34 1.47 25.25
CA ASN A 176 -11.12 2.64 24.80
C ASN A 176 -10.32 3.59 23.87
N CYS A 177 -9.44 3.02 23.04
CA CYS A 177 -8.60 3.76 22.11
C CYS A 177 -9.09 3.59 20.67
N ASN A 178 -8.95 4.64 19.87
CA ASN A 178 -9.09 4.54 18.43
C ASN A 178 -7.78 4.01 17.85
N ILE A 179 -7.83 2.85 17.18
CA ILE A 179 -6.66 2.19 16.62
C ILE A 179 -6.85 2.01 15.11
N ALA A 180 -5.86 2.38 14.34
CA ALA A 180 -5.84 2.16 12.90
C ALA A 180 -4.55 1.44 12.52
N VAL A 181 -4.66 0.33 11.79
CA VAL A 181 -3.53 -0.55 11.45
C VAL A 181 -3.34 -0.51 9.94
N GLY A 182 -2.19 -0.03 9.47
CA GLY A 182 -1.79 -0.09 8.07
C GLY A 182 -1.11 -1.42 7.73
N GLN A 183 -1.31 -1.92 6.50
CA GLN A 183 -0.64 -3.13 6.00
C GLN A 183 0.90 -2.99 5.96
N ASN A 184 1.39 -1.75 5.96
CA ASN A 184 2.80 -1.41 6.00
C ASN A 184 3.44 -1.48 7.40
N GLY A 185 2.72 -1.99 8.40
CA GLY A 185 3.25 -2.15 9.75
C GLY A 185 3.31 -0.84 10.54
N LEU A 186 2.68 0.23 10.06
CA LEU A 186 2.43 1.41 10.89
C LEU A 186 1.08 1.28 11.57
N VAL A 187 1.04 1.53 12.87
CA VAL A 187 -0.16 1.49 13.69
C VAL A 187 -0.33 2.84 14.38
N TRP A 188 -1.47 3.47 14.15
CA TRP A 188 -1.85 4.71 14.82
C TRP A 188 -2.81 4.41 15.97
N ILE A 189 -2.56 5.03 17.10
CA ILE A 189 -3.28 4.82 18.36
C ILE A 189 -3.60 6.20 18.91
N GLN A 190 -4.87 6.47 19.18
CA GLN A 190 -5.34 7.72 19.77
C GLN A 190 -6.24 7.40 20.96
N GLY A 191 -5.96 8.00 22.11
CA GLY A 191 -6.75 7.81 23.32
C GLY A 191 -6.26 8.69 24.47
N SER A 192 -6.61 8.31 25.69
CA SER A 192 -5.99 8.94 26.87
C SER A 192 -4.53 8.48 27.00
N PRO A 193 -3.60 9.30 27.53
CA PRO A 193 -2.19 8.90 27.64
C PRO A 193 -1.97 7.58 28.40
N LYS A 194 -2.81 7.29 29.40
CA LYS A 194 -2.75 6.03 30.16
C LYS A 194 -3.19 4.83 29.32
N ASP A 195 -4.19 5.03 28.48
CA ASP A 195 -4.75 3.96 27.67
C ASP A 195 -3.94 3.72 26.40
N GLU A 196 -3.34 4.75 25.82
CA GLU A 196 -2.40 4.63 24.71
C GLU A 196 -1.21 3.75 25.11
N VAL A 197 -0.62 3.97 26.30
CA VAL A 197 0.48 3.14 26.80
C VAL A 197 0.05 1.66 26.95
N LYS A 198 -1.16 1.40 27.45
CA LYS A 198 -1.70 0.04 27.53
C LYS A 198 -1.90 -0.58 26.14
N ALA A 199 -2.44 0.17 25.18
CA ALA A 199 -2.66 -0.30 23.82
C ALA A 199 -1.33 -0.62 23.12
N ILE A 200 -0.32 0.23 23.28
CA ILE A 200 1.04 0.00 22.77
C ILE A 200 1.61 -1.28 23.36
N ALA A 201 1.53 -1.47 24.68
CA ALA A 201 2.02 -2.67 25.35
C ALA A 201 1.31 -3.94 24.84
N ALA A 202 -0.01 -3.89 24.67
CA ALA A 202 -0.80 -4.99 24.12
C ALA A 202 -0.38 -5.34 22.69
N ILE A 203 -0.24 -4.35 21.81
CA ILE A 203 0.17 -4.57 20.41
C ILE A 203 1.59 -5.16 20.33
N ARG A 204 2.52 -4.66 21.14
CA ARG A 204 3.89 -5.19 21.22
C ARG A 204 3.93 -6.63 21.73
N LYS A 205 3.09 -6.96 22.70
CA LYS A 205 2.94 -8.33 23.18
C LYS A 205 2.41 -9.26 22.08
N ILE A 206 1.39 -8.82 21.35
CA ILE A 206 0.83 -9.58 20.22
C ILE A 206 1.87 -9.79 19.12
N GLU A 207 2.69 -8.78 18.83
CA GLU A 207 3.79 -8.88 17.86
C GLU A 207 4.80 -9.97 18.25
N ASN A 208 5.21 -10.00 19.53
CA ASN A 208 6.19 -10.96 20.05
C ASN A 208 5.61 -12.39 20.15
N GLU A 209 4.35 -12.52 20.59
CA GLU A 209 3.68 -13.81 20.81
C GLU A 209 2.90 -14.32 19.59
N ALA A 210 3.10 -13.73 18.41
CA ALA A 210 2.35 -14.03 17.19
C ALA A 210 2.37 -15.50 16.75
N HIS A 211 3.35 -16.28 17.23
CA HIS A 211 3.54 -17.70 16.94
C HIS A 211 2.79 -18.64 17.89
N ILE A 212 2.28 -18.14 19.01
CA ILE A 212 1.61 -18.93 20.04
C ILE A 212 0.13 -19.10 19.67
N SER A 213 -0.44 -20.30 19.85
CA SER A 213 -1.87 -20.57 19.70
C SER A 213 -2.67 -20.08 20.93
N GLY A 214 -3.93 -19.67 20.72
CA GLY A 214 -4.78 -19.19 21.82
C GLY A 214 -4.38 -17.84 22.41
N LEU A 215 -3.70 -16.99 21.61
CA LEU A 215 -3.28 -15.65 22.05
C LEU A 215 -4.47 -14.75 22.34
N THR A 216 -5.56 -14.92 21.59
CA THR A 216 -6.79 -14.13 21.72
C THR A 216 -7.34 -14.25 23.14
N GLU A 217 -7.54 -15.47 23.64
CA GLU A 217 -8.07 -15.72 24.99
C GLU A 217 -7.13 -15.20 26.09
N ARG A 218 -5.81 -15.28 25.87
CA ARG A 218 -4.81 -14.75 26.81
C ARG A 218 -4.89 -13.22 26.91
N MET A 219 -5.02 -12.55 25.76
CA MET A 219 -5.16 -11.10 25.71
C MET A 219 -6.48 -10.65 26.36
N GLU A 220 -7.58 -11.38 26.16
CA GLU A 220 -8.87 -11.08 26.84
C GLU A 220 -8.71 -11.10 28.36
N LYS A 221 -8.12 -12.17 28.90
CA LYS A 221 -7.92 -12.33 30.35
C LYS A 221 -7.04 -11.23 30.94
N GLU A 222 -5.98 -10.85 30.25
CA GLU A 222 -5.02 -9.86 30.73
C GLU A 222 -5.54 -8.43 30.64
N LEU A 223 -6.28 -8.11 29.58
CA LEU A 223 -6.91 -6.81 29.42
C LEU A 223 -8.20 -6.69 30.23
N GLY A 224 -8.64 -7.75 30.91
CA GLY A 224 -9.89 -7.79 31.65
C GLY A 224 -11.11 -7.60 30.76
N TYR A 225 -11.00 -7.97 29.48
CA TYR A 225 -12.05 -7.82 28.48
C TYR A 225 -12.95 -9.06 28.50
N ASP A 226 -14.25 -8.83 28.69
CA ASP A 226 -15.27 -9.87 28.66
C ASP A 226 -15.98 -9.84 27.30
N SER A 227 -15.61 -10.77 26.43
CA SER A 227 -16.16 -10.91 25.08
C SER A 227 -17.67 -11.19 25.07
N SER A 228 -18.21 -11.79 26.13
CA SER A 228 -19.64 -12.14 26.26
C SER A 228 -20.56 -10.91 26.38
N LYS A 229 -20.02 -9.74 26.76
CA LYS A 229 -20.81 -8.50 26.89
C LYS A 229 -21.14 -7.82 25.56
N TYR A 230 -20.46 -8.20 24.48
CA TYR A 230 -20.53 -7.49 23.19
C TYR A 230 -20.81 -8.40 21.99
N GLU A 231 -21.23 -9.64 22.24
CA GLU A 231 -21.48 -10.68 21.23
C GLU A 231 -22.62 -10.31 20.25
N ASN A 232 -23.43 -9.32 20.60
CA ASN A 232 -24.55 -8.80 19.79
C ASN A 232 -24.36 -7.39 19.22
N GLN A 233 -23.16 -6.80 19.33
CA GLN A 233 -22.88 -5.51 18.68
C GLN A 233 -22.26 -5.73 17.29
N PRO A 234 -22.83 -5.16 16.21
CA PRO A 234 -22.23 -5.21 14.90
C PRO A 234 -20.78 -4.74 14.98
N LEU A 235 -19.89 -5.37 14.23
CA LEU A 235 -18.58 -4.76 13.93
C LEU A 235 -18.90 -3.37 13.38
N GLU A 236 -18.43 -2.32 14.04
CA GLU A 236 -18.52 -0.97 13.49
C GLU A 236 -17.80 -0.98 12.14
N GLU A 237 -18.58 -1.07 11.06
CA GLU A 237 -18.10 -0.67 9.76
C GLU A 237 -17.56 0.74 9.93
N GLN A 238 -16.33 0.96 9.48
CA GLN A 238 -15.79 2.31 9.37
C GLN A 238 -16.78 3.09 8.51
N GLN A 239 -17.68 3.84 9.14
CA GLN A 239 -18.61 4.70 8.43
C GLN A 239 -17.76 5.54 7.48
N PRO A 240 -18.14 5.66 6.20
CA PRO A 240 -17.46 6.58 5.31
C PRO A 240 -17.62 7.97 5.92
N GLY A 241 -16.56 8.45 6.56
CA GLY A 241 -16.45 9.86 6.90
C GLY A 241 -16.44 10.61 5.57
N GLU A 242 -17.59 11.13 5.16
CA GLU A 242 -17.66 12.22 4.18
C GLU A 242 -17.13 13.51 4.81
N GLU A 243 -15.99 13.46 5.48
CA GLU A 243 -15.26 14.64 5.90
C GLU A 243 -14.20 14.92 4.84
N GLY A 244 -14.69 15.35 3.67
CA GLY A 244 -13.86 16.20 2.84
C GLY A 244 -13.50 17.43 3.67
N TYR A 245 -12.22 17.77 3.74
CA TYR A 245 -11.70 18.98 4.39
C TYR A 245 -12.71 20.15 4.35
N HIS A 246 -13.25 20.51 5.50
CA HIS A 246 -13.96 21.76 5.71
C HIS A 246 -12.93 22.77 6.20
N ASP A 247 -12.64 23.77 5.35
CA ASP A 247 -11.89 24.96 5.77
C ASP A 247 -12.91 25.95 6.35
N ASP A 248 -12.95 26.05 7.68
CA ASP A 248 -13.83 26.99 8.41
C ASP A 248 -13.50 28.47 8.13
N ASN A 249 -12.41 28.78 7.40
CA ASN A 249 -12.01 30.12 7.01
C ASN A 249 -12.24 30.44 5.52
N TYR A 250 -12.98 29.62 4.78
CA TYR A 250 -13.30 29.91 3.38
C TYR A 250 -14.43 30.97 3.26
N GLN A 251 -14.08 32.19 2.88
CA GLN A 251 -15.02 33.18 2.36
C GLN A 251 -15.11 33.02 0.82
N PRO A 252 -16.29 32.71 0.25
CA PRO A 252 -16.47 32.68 -1.20
C PRO A 252 -16.19 34.07 -1.79
N GLN A 253 -15.31 34.15 -2.78
CA GLN A 253 -15.21 35.35 -3.61
C GLN A 253 -16.42 35.38 -4.55
N GLU A 254 -17.17 36.47 -4.55
CA GLU A 254 -18.35 36.66 -5.39
C GLU A 254 -18.03 36.41 -6.87
N GLU A 255 -18.78 35.47 -7.47
CA GLU A 255 -18.73 35.23 -8.90
C GLU A 255 -19.21 36.48 -9.63
N ARG A 256 -18.31 37.16 -10.33
CA ARG A 256 -18.69 38.19 -11.31
C ARG A 256 -19.55 37.54 -12.39
N GLN A 257 -20.83 37.88 -12.40
CA GLN A 257 -21.79 37.51 -13.43
C GLN A 257 -21.27 37.98 -14.80
N PHE A 258 -20.83 37.04 -15.63
CA PHE A 258 -20.70 37.28 -17.06
C PHE A 258 -22.08 37.10 -17.69
N GLU A 259 -22.78 38.21 -17.94
CA GLU A 259 -23.98 38.20 -18.79
C GLU A 259 -23.61 37.69 -20.19
N ARG A 260 -24.23 36.59 -20.62
CA ARG A 260 -24.17 36.14 -22.01
C ARG A 260 -25.28 36.83 -22.81
N PRO A 261 -25.01 37.41 -24.00
CA PRO A 261 -26.06 37.99 -24.83
C PRO A 261 -26.98 36.90 -25.39
N MET A 262 -28.29 37.09 -25.25
CA MET A 262 -29.35 36.30 -25.89
C MET A 262 -29.37 36.56 -27.40
N HIS A 263 -29.15 35.53 -28.22
CA HIS A 263 -29.57 35.52 -29.62
C HIS A 263 -30.77 34.57 -29.79
N SER A 264 -31.91 35.15 -30.18
CA SER A 264 -33.15 34.46 -30.49
C SER A 264 -33.11 33.85 -31.89
N PHE A 265 -33.35 32.54 -32.03
CA PHE A 265 -33.87 31.97 -33.28
C PHE A 265 -34.92 30.91 -32.98
N HIS A 266 -36.12 31.16 -33.49
CA HIS A 266 -37.23 30.21 -33.61
C HIS A 266 -36.87 29.12 -34.64
N GLU A 267 -37.16 27.85 -34.35
CA GLU A 267 -38.04 27.03 -35.20
C GLU A 267 -38.43 25.70 -34.53
N ARG A 268 -39.69 25.32 -34.73
CA ARG A 268 -40.34 24.09 -34.23
C ARG A 268 -39.85 22.85 -35.00
N ARG A 269 -39.91 21.68 -34.36
CA ARG A 269 -40.77 20.56 -34.81
C ARG A 269 -40.87 19.44 -33.78
N GLU A 270 -42.08 18.90 -33.72
CA GLU A 270 -42.64 17.93 -32.78
C GLU A 270 -42.03 16.53 -32.90
N TYR A 271 -41.98 15.79 -31.79
CA TYR A 271 -42.10 14.32 -31.83
C TYR A 271 -43.07 13.84 -30.74
N GLY A 272 -44.16 13.25 -31.21
CA GLY A 272 -45.16 12.55 -30.41
C GLY A 272 -44.65 11.21 -29.89
N ARG A 273 -45.17 10.82 -28.72
CA ARG A 273 -45.02 9.50 -28.11
C ARG A 273 -45.74 8.42 -28.93
N PRO A 274 -45.29 7.16 -28.85
CA PRO A 274 -46.27 6.08 -28.76
C PRO A 274 -46.03 5.14 -27.57
N ASP A 275 -47.14 4.49 -27.27
CA ASP A 275 -47.53 3.82 -26.05
C ASP A 275 -47.15 2.33 -26.03
N SER A 276 -47.18 1.81 -24.81
CA SER A 276 -47.04 0.45 -24.32
C SER A 276 -47.93 -0.59 -25.01
N ARG A 277 -47.38 -1.76 -25.38
CA ARG A 277 -47.97 -3.11 -25.23
C ARG A 277 -47.03 -4.19 -25.76
N GLY A 278 -46.86 -5.25 -24.97
CA GLY A 278 -45.82 -6.28 -25.17
C GLY A 278 -46.20 -7.47 -26.04
N ARG A 279 -45.28 -8.43 -26.11
CA ARG A 279 -45.50 -9.88 -26.16
C ARG A 279 -44.15 -10.62 -26.11
N PHE A 280 -44.11 -11.68 -25.31
CA PHE A 280 -43.16 -12.78 -25.39
C PHE A 280 -43.30 -13.50 -26.75
N ASP A 281 -42.21 -14.02 -27.33
CA ASP A 281 -41.98 -15.46 -27.52
C ASP A 281 -40.59 -15.75 -28.13
N THR A 282 -40.20 -17.00 -27.92
CA THR A 282 -39.00 -17.81 -28.11
C THR A 282 -38.46 -18.01 -29.54
N GLY A 283 -37.22 -18.52 -29.62
CA GLY A 283 -36.87 -19.55 -30.61
C GLY A 283 -35.68 -19.31 -31.54
N ARG A 284 -34.59 -20.04 -31.28
CA ARG A 284 -33.65 -20.77 -32.18
C ARG A 284 -33.40 -20.33 -33.65
N GLY A 285 -32.14 -20.47 -34.06
CA GLY A 285 -31.71 -20.82 -35.44
C GLY A 285 -30.55 -19.95 -35.93
N GLU A 286 -29.29 -20.40 -35.81
CA GLU A 286 -28.52 -21.13 -36.83
C GLU A 286 -27.59 -20.25 -37.70
N ARG A 287 -26.29 -20.56 -37.55
CA ARG A 287 -25.14 -20.49 -38.48
C ARG A 287 -25.29 -19.76 -39.83
N SER A 288 -24.30 -18.94 -40.18
CA SER A 288 -23.40 -19.25 -41.30
C SER A 288 -22.24 -18.26 -41.48
N ASP A 289 -21.10 -18.86 -41.81
CA ASP A 289 -19.86 -18.38 -42.42
C ASP A 289 -19.84 -17.07 -43.21
N ARG A 290 -18.78 -16.28 -42.94
CA ARG A 290 -17.85 -15.64 -43.90
C ARG A 290 -16.83 -14.86 -43.06
N GLY A 291 -15.52 -14.99 -43.16
CA GLY A 291 -14.68 -15.29 -44.31
C GLY A 291 -13.67 -14.14 -44.47
N ARG A 292 -12.47 -14.33 -43.88
CA ARG A 292 -11.13 -13.74 -44.18
C ARG A 292 -11.03 -12.40 -44.94
N ARG A 293 -10.22 -11.47 -44.37
CA ARG A 293 -8.93 -10.94 -44.90
C ARG A 293 -8.70 -9.48 -44.45
N TYR A 294 -7.60 -9.24 -43.73
CA TYR A 294 -6.78 -8.01 -43.78
C TYR A 294 -5.36 -8.49 -43.40
N SER A 295 -4.53 -8.82 -44.40
CA SER A 295 -3.55 -7.95 -45.07
C SER A 295 -2.41 -7.53 -44.14
N GLU A 296 -1.28 -8.22 -44.35
CA GLU A 296 0.07 -7.86 -43.92
C GLU A 296 0.44 -6.46 -44.42
N HIS A 297 1.07 -5.66 -43.57
CA HIS A 297 2.10 -4.72 -44.00
C HIS A 297 3.27 -4.82 -43.02
N ARG A 298 4.40 -5.19 -43.61
CA ARG A 298 5.69 -5.51 -43.04
C ARG A 298 6.62 -4.32 -43.25
N GLU A 299 7.44 -4.06 -42.24
CA GLU A 299 8.75 -3.38 -42.21
C GLU A 299 8.86 -1.95 -42.76
N GLU A 300 9.39 -1.05 -41.92
CA GLU A 300 10.69 -0.46 -42.23
C GLU A 300 11.40 0.07 -40.98
N SER A 301 12.69 -0.27 -40.92
CA SER A 301 13.67 0.01 -39.89
C SER A 301 14.21 1.42 -40.01
N SER A 302 14.62 2.04 -38.89
CA SER A 302 15.70 3.04 -38.92
C SER A 302 16.49 2.96 -37.62
N SER A 303 17.63 2.30 -37.73
CA SER A 303 18.76 2.34 -36.81
C SER A 303 19.55 3.62 -37.04
N TYR A 304 19.80 4.39 -35.98
CA TYR A 304 20.89 5.36 -35.94
C TYR A 304 21.87 4.96 -34.83
N THR A 305 23.07 4.60 -35.25
CA THR A 305 24.29 4.45 -34.47
C THR A 305 25.31 5.45 -34.98
N GLU A 306 26.18 5.91 -34.07
CA GLU A 306 27.41 6.74 -34.19
C GLU A 306 27.29 7.97 -33.28
N LYS A 307 28.25 8.34 -32.42
CA LYS A 307 29.69 8.11 -32.43
C LYS A 307 30.28 8.24 -31.01
N SER A 308 31.27 7.41 -30.76
CA SER A 308 32.25 7.47 -29.69
C SER A 308 33.29 8.58 -29.94
N GLU A 309 33.59 9.39 -28.92
CA GLU A 309 34.88 10.07 -28.78
C GLU A 309 35.43 9.77 -27.38
N GLY A 310 36.66 9.27 -27.33
CA GLY A 310 37.42 9.07 -26.11
C GLY A 310 38.63 9.99 -26.08
N ASN A 311 39.01 10.43 -24.89
CA ASN A 311 40.36 10.78 -24.39
C ASN A 311 40.13 11.42 -23.00
N GLU A 312 40.91 11.26 -21.92
CA GLU A 312 42.31 10.91 -21.73
C GLU A 312 42.50 10.17 -20.40
N SER A 313 43.50 9.30 -20.36
CA SER A 313 44.09 8.73 -19.15
C SER A 313 45.27 9.57 -18.69
N ARG A 314 45.49 9.73 -17.37
CA ARG A 314 46.81 9.95 -16.71
C ARG A 314 46.67 9.81 -15.17
N PRO A 315 47.76 9.56 -14.42
CA PRO A 315 47.93 8.29 -13.72
C PRO A 315 48.15 8.39 -12.20
N GLY A 316 48.01 7.24 -11.53
CA GLY A 316 48.83 6.71 -10.44
C GLY A 316 49.27 7.61 -9.27
N ALA A 317 48.76 7.31 -8.07
CA ALA A 317 49.48 7.49 -6.83
C ALA A 317 49.16 6.31 -5.88
N GLU A 318 50.18 5.52 -5.56
CA GLU A 318 50.19 4.47 -4.53
C GLU A 318 50.28 5.07 -3.11
N PRO A 319 50.03 4.28 -2.05
CA PRO A 319 49.62 4.79 -0.75
C PRO A 319 50.79 4.94 0.26
N GLU A 320 50.84 6.05 0.98
CA GLU A 320 51.74 6.20 2.14
C GLU A 320 51.09 5.67 3.43
N GLY A 321 51.63 4.56 3.91
CA GLY A 321 52.27 4.45 5.22
C GLY A 321 51.51 4.86 6.48
N SER A 322 50.98 3.86 7.20
CA SER A 322 50.68 3.94 8.63
C SER A 322 51.95 4.20 9.47
N PRO A 323 51.90 5.04 10.52
CA PRO A 323 52.86 4.95 11.62
C PRO A 323 52.31 4.06 12.74
N LYS A 324 53.22 3.20 13.22
CA LYS A 324 53.05 2.31 14.35
C LYS A 324 52.89 3.06 15.67
N GLN A 325 52.24 2.37 16.59
CA GLN A 325 52.26 2.57 18.04
C GLN A 325 53.68 2.81 18.57
N GLU A 326 53.81 3.77 19.49
CA GLU A 326 54.80 3.73 20.55
C GLU A 326 54.16 4.13 21.87
N GLN A 327 54.09 3.16 22.77
CA GLN A 327 53.89 3.36 24.20
C GLN A 327 55.16 4.01 24.75
N ASN A 328 55.04 5.01 25.62
CA ASN A 328 55.65 4.94 26.96
C ASN A 328 55.40 6.17 27.85
N HIS A 329 54.87 5.86 29.03
CA HIS A 329 55.32 6.28 30.35
C HIS A 329 55.15 7.74 30.84
N ASN A 330 54.25 7.82 31.84
CA ASN A 330 54.48 8.26 33.22
C ASN A 330 54.71 9.74 33.58
N ASN A 331 53.85 10.13 34.53
CA ASN A 331 54.08 10.91 35.74
C ASN A 331 54.55 12.37 35.65
N SER A 332 53.66 13.25 36.11
CA SER A 332 53.91 14.24 37.18
C SER A 332 52.63 15.05 37.37
N GLU A 333 51.86 14.85 38.44
CA GLU A 333 51.98 15.50 39.76
C GLU A 333 51.06 16.73 39.93
N LYS A 334 50.42 16.76 41.12
CA LYS A 334 49.99 17.90 41.94
C LYS A 334 48.78 18.71 41.42
N GLN A 335 47.79 19.07 42.24
CA GLN A 335 47.71 19.23 43.70
C GLN A 335 46.27 19.03 44.18
#